data_AF-A0A1I0ZXS4-F1
#
_entry.id   AF-A0A1I0ZXS4-F1
#
_cell.length_a   1.000
_cell.length_b   1.000
_cell.length_c   1.000
_cell.angle_alpha   90.00
_cell.angle_beta   90.00
_cell.angle_gamma   90.00
#
_symmetry.space_group_name_H-M   'P 1'
#
loop_
_entity.id
_entity.type
_entity.pdbx_description
1 polymer ?
#
loop_
_entity_poly.entity_id
_entity_poly.type
_entity_poly.pdbx_seq_one_letter_code
_entity_poly.pdbx_strand_id
1 'polypeptide(L)'
;MHSGEEFIAATARSAVAAVAPQELPFFPATCSAYLRDPERALAGRRRRDETLGSGVDTIVELVSPVALAVAAAVYQQLVDRAGEQVTRGAGRLLARLRRKAIDTSRPVPNVPLSDEQRAELRRVAEARARALGLDEEQVQLLVGAIMDGLQQHGEE
;
A
#
# COMPACT_ATOMS: atom_id res chain seq x y z
N MET A 1 -4.09 18.89 -7.34
CA MET A 1 -4.63 17.51 -7.32
C MET A 1 -3.43 16.58 -7.33
N HIS A 2 -3.15 15.92 -6.20
CA HIS A 2 -2.08 14.92 -6.16
C HIS A 2 -2.46 13.76 -7.10
N SER A 3 -1.55 13.37 -7.97
CA SER A 3 -1.76 12.22 -8.86
C SER A 3 -1.86 10.95 -8.00
N GLY A 4 -2.58 9.91 -8.42
CA GLY A 4 -2.69 8.68 -7.62
C GLY A 4 -1.34 8.04 -7.33
N GLU A 5 -0.39 8.14 -8.26
CA GLU A 5 1.01 7.70 -8.06
C GLU A 5 1.72 8.49 -6.97
N GLU A 6 1.50 9.80 -6.92
CA GLU A 6 2.10 10.71 -5.94
C GLU A 6 1.57 10.41 -4.54
N PHE A 7 0.27 10.19 -4.41
CA PHE A 7 -0.33 9.75 -3.15
C PHE A 7 0.25 8.42 -2.67
N ILE A 8 0.34 7.43 -3.56
CA ILE A 8 0.92 6.12 -3.25
C ILE A 8 2.37 6.26 -2.82
N ALA A 9 3.17 7.03 -3.57
CA ALA A 9 4.58 7.23 -3.29
C ALA A 9 4.80 7.97 -1.97
N ALA A 10 4.07 9.05 -1.71
CA ALA A 10 4.20 9.85 -0.50
C ALA A 10 3.78 9.05 0.74
N THR A 11 2.61 8.40 0.70
CA THR A 11 2.11 7.56 1.81
C THR A 11 3.07 6.42 2.12
N ALA A 12 3.52 5.70 1.10
CA ALA A 12 4.46 4.60 1.29
C ALA A 12 5.82 5.09 1.79
N ARG A 13 6.30 6.24 1.32
CA ARG A 13 7.58 6.83 1.77
C ARG A 13 7.53 7.20 3.25
N SER A 14 6.44 7.82 3.71
CA SER A 14 6.25 8.15 5.13
C SER A 14 6.22 6.89 5.99
N ALA A 15 5.53 5.84 5.55
CA ALA A 15 5.50 4.56 6.25
C ALA A 15 6.89 3.89 6.31
N VAL A 16 7.64 3.90 5.21
CA VAL A 16 9.02 3.37 5.17
C VAL A 16 9.94 4.21 6.07
N ALA A 17 9.77 5.53 6.13
CA ALA A 17 10.56 6.37 7.02
C ALA A 17 10.36 6.01 8.50
N ALA A 18 9.14 5.62 8.88
CA ALA A 18 8.81 5.23 10.24
C ALA A 18 9.27 3.79 10.57
N VAL A 19 9.07 2.84 9.64
CA VAL A 19 9.22 1.40 9.93
C VAL A 19 10.58 0.84 9.48
N ALA A 20 11.15 1.37 8.39
CA ALA A 20 12.40 0.89 7.81
C ALA A 20 13.23 2.05 7.22
N PRO A 21 13.68 3.02 8.04
CA PRO A 21 14.39 4.20 7.57
C PRO A 21 15.65 3.86 6.76
N GLN A 22 16.28 2.72 7.01
CA GLN A 22 17.41 2.19 6.25
C GLN A 22 17.09 1.93 4.77
N GLU A 23 15.82 1.74 4.39
CA GLU A 23 15.42 1.55 2.99
C GLU A 23 15.17 2.87 2.25
N LEU A 24 15.04 4.01 2.95
CA LEU A 24 14.74 5.31 2.34
C LEU A 24 15.69 5.71 1.20
N PRO A 25 17.03 5.50 1.29
CA PRO A 25 17.93 5.81 0.18
C PRO A 25 17.62 5.03 -1.11
N PHE A 26 17.01 3.85 -1.00
CA PHE A 26 16.66 2.97 -2.11
C PHE A 26 15.18 3.07 -2.50
N PHE A 27 14.37 3.78 -1.72
CA PHE A 27 12.94 3.92 -1.92
C PHE A 27 12.57 4.48 -3.31
N PRO A 28 13.22 5.55 -3.85
CA PRO A 28 12.86 6.08 -5.16
C PRO A 28 12.98 5.05 -6.30
N ALA A 29 14.04 4.24 -6.28
CA ALA A 29 14.25 3.18 -7.25
C ALA A 29 13.19 2.08 -7.11
N THR A 30 12.87 1.71 -5.86
CA THR A 30 11.84 0.71 -5.56
C THR A 30 10.44 1.19 -5.97
N CYS A 31 10.11 2.46 -5.70
CA CYS A 31 8.88 3.10 -6.11
C CYS A 31 8.74 3.11 -7.63
N SER A 32 9.76 3.56 -8.36
CA SER A 32 9.75 3.52 -9.83
C SER A 32 9.60 2.10 -10.38
N ALA A 33 10.26 1.11 -9.77
CA ALA A 33 10.14 -0.28 -10.18
C ALA A 33 8.72 -0.82 -9.94
N TYR A 34 8.13 -0.53 -8.79
CA TYR A 34 6.78 -0.91 -8.43
C TYR A 34 5.72 -0.26 -9.33
N LEU A 35 5.78 1.06 -9.55
CA LEU A 35 4.81 1.76 -10.40
C LEU A 35 4.87 1.28 -11.85
N ARG A 36 6.04 0.84 -12.33
CA ARG A 36 6.20 0.24 -13.66
C ARG A 36 5.61 -1.17 -13.75
N ASP A 37 5.86 -2.01 -12.74
CA ASP A 37 5.42 -3.41 -12.72
C ASP A 37 5.26 -3.90 -11.27
N PRO A 38 4.06 -3.75 -10.67
CA PRO A 38 3.81 -4.13 -9.29
C PRO A 38 4.04 -5.62 -9.01
N GLU A 39 3.67 -6.49 -9.97
CA GLU A 39 3.79 -7.94 -9.80
C GLU A 39 5.26 -8.36 -9.76
N ARG A 40 6.07 -7.84 -10.68
CA ARG A 40 7.51 -8.12 -10.71
C ARG A 40 8.23 -7.54 -9.49
N ALA A 41 7.86 -6.33 -9.05
CA ALA A 41 8.45 -5.72 -7.87
C ALA A 41 8.15 -6.52 -6.58
N LEU A 42 6.95 -7.09 -6.47
CA LEU A 42 6.56 -7.95 -5.35
C LEU A 42 7.17 -9.36 -5.44
N ALA A 43 7.29 -9.93 -6.64
CA ALA A 43 7.90 -11.25 -6.85
C ALA A 43 9.40 -11.26 -6.46
N GLY A 44 10.10 -10.14 -6.59
CA GLY A 44 11.50 -9.99 -6.18
C GLY A 44 11.74 -10.23 -4.68
N ARG A 45 10.75 -9.96 -3.81
CA ARG A 45 10.82 -10.28 -2.37
C ARG A 45 10.89 -11.79 -2.16
N ARG A 46 9.94 -12.54 -2.73
CA ARG A 46 9.79 -13.98 -2.52
C ARG A 46 11.04 -14.76 -2.94
N ARG A 47 11.69 -14.33 -4.02
CA ARG A 47 12.91 -14.98 -4.52
C ARG A 47 14.12 -14.77 -3.61
N ARG A 48 14.18 -13.65 -2.88
CA ARG A 48 15.29 -13.29 -1.99
C ARG A 48 15.23 -14.04 -0.67
N ASP A 49 14.02 -14.37 -0.22
CA ASP A 49 13.74 -15.23 0.93
C ASP A 49 14.16 -16.69 0.67
N GLU A 50 13.86 -17.21 -0.54
CA GLU A 50 14.17 -18.60 -0.91
C GLU A 50 15.67 -18.87 -1.20
N THR A 51 16.49 -17.86 -1.52
CA THR A 51 17.91 -18.07 -1.94
C THR A 51 18.95 -17.98 -0.82
N LEU A 52 18.58 -17.63 0.41
CA LEU A 52 19.53 -17.44 1.53
C LEU A 52 19.19 -18.32 2.76
N GLY A 53 18.96 -19.61 2.53
CA GLY A 53 18.90 -20.66 3.57
C GLY A 53 20.24 -20.93 4.26
N SER A 54 21.01 -19.90 4.59
CA SER A 54 22.31 -19.98 5.25
C SER A 54 22.32 -19.11 6.51
N GLY A 55 21.70 -19.59 7.59
CA GLY A 55 22.07 -19.36 9.01
C GLY A 55 22.37 -17.94 9.54
N VAL A 56 22.14 -16.87 8.77
CA VAL A 56 22.28 -15.49 9.22
C VAL A 56 20.87 -14.90 9.21
N ASP A 57 20.32 -14.84 10.41
CA ASP A 57 18.98 -14.37 10.76
C ASP A 57 18.86 -12.85 10.51
N THR A 58 18.88 -12.46 9.24
CA THR A 58 18.60 -11.07 8.84
C THR A 58 17.90 -11.11 7.49
N ILE A 59 16.74 -11.76 7.47
CA ILE A 59 15.72 -11.49 6.45
C ILE A 59 15.30 -10.04 6.67
N VAL A 60 16.01 -9.09 6.07
CA VAL A 60 15.44 -7.74 5.90
C VAL A 60 14.38 -7.90 4.83
N GLU A 61 13.20 -8.30 5.29
CA GLU A 61 12.01 -8.35 4.48
C GLU A 61 11.80 -6.94 3.89
N LEU A 62 11.84 -6.83 2.56
CA LEU A 62 11.80 -5.52 1.91
C LEU A 62 10.46 -4.85 2.21
N VAL A 63 10.48 -3.80 3.02
CA VAL A 63 9.29 -3.08 3.50
C VAL A 63 8.74 -2.19 2.40
N SER A 64 9.62 -1.52 1.64
CA SER A 64 9.25 -0.57 0.57
C SER A 64 8.24 -1.13 -0.45
N PRO A 65 8.44 -2.31 -1.07
CA PRO A 65 7.45 -2.86 -2.00
C PRO A 65 6.14 -3.29 -1.31
N VAL A 66 6.15 -3.64 -0.01
CA VAL A 66 4.89 -3.87 0.74
C VAL A 66 4.16 -2.55 0.91
N ALA A 67 4.86 -1.54 1.40
CA ALA A 67 4.30 -0.24 1.73
C ALA A 67 3.61 0.36 0.50
N LEU A 68 4.25 0.26 -0.68
CA LEU A 68 3.67 0.67 -1.96
C LEU A 68 2.42 -0.13 -2.32
N ALA A 69 2.42 -1.45 -2.11
CA ALA A 69 1.27 -2.31 -2.39
C ALA A 69 0.09 -2.08 -1.45
N VAL A 70 0.36 -1.76 -0.18
CA VAL A 70 -0.67 -1.45 0.81
C VAL A 70 -1.22 -0.04 0.58
N ALA A 71 -0.35 0.96 0.35
CA ALA A 71 -0.76 2.33 -0.01
C ALA A 71 -1.61 2.35 -1.29
N ALA A 72 -1.25 1.55 -2.29
CA ALA A 72 -2.07 1.38 -3.49
C ALA A 72 -3.46 0.77 -3.22
N ALA A 73 -3.57 -0.20 -2.31
CA ALA A 73 -4.84 -0.78 -1.93
C ALA A 73 -5.74 0.24 -1.20
N VAL A 74 -5.14 1.04 -0.31
CA VAL A 74 -5.81 2.16 0.38
C VAL A 74 -6.29 3.21 -0.62
N TYR A 75 -5.43 3.60 -1.57
CA TYR A 75 -5.80 4.53 -2.65
C TYR A 75 -7.00 4.03 -3.46
N GLN A 76 -6.98 2.77 -3.91
CA GLN A 76 -8.09 2.17 -4.65
C GLN A 76 -9.39 2.22 -3.83
N GLN A 77 -9.33 1.87 -2.55
CA GLN A 77 -10.50 1.90 -1.67
C GLN A 77 -11.07 3.32 -1.47
N LEU A 78 -10.20 4.33 -1.38
CA LEU A 78 -10.62 5.74 -1.30
C LEU A 78 -11.36 6.18 -2.57
N VAL A 79 -10.81 5.82 -3.73
CA VAL A 79 -11.32 6.24 -5.02
C VAL A 79 -12.59 5.46 -5.42
N ASP A 80 -12.67 4.17 -5.12
CA ASP A 80 -13.87 3.36 -5.39
C ASP A 80 -15.08 3.88 -4.61
N ARG A 81 -14.88 4.31 -3.36
CA ARG A 81 -15.94 4.94 -2.55
C ARG A 81 -16.42 6.28 -3.08
N ALA A 82 -15.53 7.08 -3.67
CA ALA A 82 -15.95 8.30 -4.36
C ALA A 82 -16.85 7.99 -5.56
N GLY A 83 -16.65 6.84 -6.22
CA GLY A 83 -17.50 6.35 -7.30
C GLY A 83 -18.82 5.70 -6.85
N GLU A 84 -18.89 5.17 -5.62
CA GLU A 84 -20.07 4.45 -5.10
C GLU A 84 -21.32 5.31 -4.84
N GLN A 85 -21.23 6.65 -4.97
CA GLN A 85 -22.44 7.48 -5.09
C GLN A 85 -23.20 7.23 -6.42
N VAL A 86 -22.66 6.46 -7.37
CA VAL A 86 -23.24 6.32 -8.72
C VAL A 86 -23.90 4.97 -9.03
N THR A 87 -23.61 3.84 -8.36
CA THR A 87 -24.30 2.57 -8.73
C THR A 87 -24.48 1.56 -7.59
N ARG A 88 -25.72 1.37 -7.15
CA ARG A 88 -26.18 0.15 -6.46
C ARG A 88 -26.05 -1.04 -7.42
N GLY A 89 -25.08 -1.92 -7.22
CA GLY A 89 -25.03 -3.22 -7.89
C GLY A 89 -23.64 -3.73 -8.23
N ALA A 90 -22.80 -4.02 -7.22
CA ALA A 90 -21.43 -4.48 -7.47
C ALA A 90 -21.03 -5.76 -6.71
N GLY A 91 -21.98 -6.60 -6.32
CA GLY A 91 -21.71 -7.92 -5.70
C GLY A 91 -20.92 -8.91 -6.57
N ARG A 92 -20.52 -8.53 -7.79
CA ARG A 92 -19.79 -9.35 -8.76
C ARG A 92 -18.42 -8.80 -9.18
N LEU A 93 -18.01 -7.63 -8.67
CA LEU A 93 -16.78 -6.95 -9.09
C LEU A 93 -15.53 -7.36 -8.29
N LEU A 94 -15.71 -7.92 -7.09
CA LEU A 94 -14.59 -8.35 -6.23
C LEU A 94 -13.72 -9.46 -6.86
N ALA A 95 -14.27 -10.29 -7.75
CA ALA A 95 -13.51 -11.33 -8.45
C ALA A 95 -12.64 -10.81 -9.62
N ARG A 96 -12.88 -9.58 -10.10
CA ARG A 96 -12.15 -8.99 -11.25
C ARG A 96 -10.96 -8.10 -10.85
N LEU A 97 -10.83 -7.78 -9.56
CA LEU A 97 -9.73 -7.00 -8.99
C LEU A 97 -8.39 -7.75 -8.95
N ARG A 98 -8.34 -9.03 -9.32
CA ARG A 98 -7.09 -9.81 -9.35
C ARG A 98 -6.13 -9.48 -10.51
N ARG A 99 -6.45 -8.58 -11.45
CA ARG A 99 -5.63 -8.40 -12.67
C ARG A 99 -5.56 -6.98 -13.27
N LYS A 100 -6.18 -5.96 -12.67
CA LYS A 100 -6.23 -4.64 -13.30
C LYS A 100 -5.18 -3.72 -12.67
N ALA A 101 -4.30 -3.17 -13.52
CA ALA A 101 -3.40 -2.09 -13.16
C ALA A 101 -4.16 -1.03 -12.33
N ILE A 102 -3.56 -0.63 -11.21
CA ILE A 102 -4.08 0.43 -10.35
C ILE A 102 -4.29 1.66 -11.23
N ASP A 103 -5.54 2.10 -11.40
CA ASP A 103 -5.87 3.31 -12.15
C ASP A 103 -5.53 4.53 -11.29
N THR A 104 -4.28 4.99 -11.40
CA THR A 104 -3.72 6.13 -10.66
C THR A 104 -4.11 7.49 -11.25
N SER A 105 -4.90 7.51 -12.33
CA SER A 105 -5.35 8.75 -12.97
C SER A 105 -6.46 9.46 -12.19
N ARG A 106 -7.07 8.78 -11.21
CA ARG A 106 -8.21 9.28 -10.45
C ARG A 106 -7.74 10.18 -9.29
N PRO A 107 -8.39 11.33 -9.07
CA PRO A 107 -8.01 12.22 -7.98
C PRO A 107 -8.34 11.57 -6.63
N VAL A 108 -7.46 11.75 -5.66
CA VAL A 108 -7.73 11.38 -4.27
C VAL A 108 -8.80 12.32 -3.72
N PRO A 109 -9.89 11.80 -3.11
CA PRO A 109 -10.88 12.65 -2.47
C PRO A 109 -10.26 13.42 -1.30
N ASN A 110 -10.37 14.75 -1.29
CA ASN A 110 -9.93 15.60 -0.17
C ASN A 110 -11.08 15.83 0.83
N VAL A 111 -11.68 14.75 1.32
CA VAL A 111 -12.80 14.81 2.27
C VAL A 111 -12.34 14.18 3.59
N PRO A 112 -12.64 14.79 4.75
CA PRO A 112 -12.35 14.18 6.04
C PRO A 112 -12.95 12.78 6.12
N LEU A 113 -12.11 11.80 6.46
CA LEU A 113 -12.55 10.42 6.63
C LEU A 113 -13.32 10.29 7.95
N SER A 114 -14.54 9.78 7.89
CA SER A 114 -15.27 9.29 9.08
C SER A 114 -14.52 8.13 9.75
N ASP A 115 -14.84 7.88 11.01
CA ASP A 115 -14.22 6.79 11.78
C ASP A 115 -14.54 5.42 11.16
N GLU A 116 -15.74 5.23 10.62
CA GLU A 116 -16.11 4.03 9.87
C GLU A 116 -15.27 3.90 8.60
N GLN A 117 -14.99 5.00 7.90
CA GLN A 117 -14.14 4.97 6.71
C GLN A 117 -12.71 4.60 7.06
N ARG A 118 -12.14 5.16 8.14
CA ARG A 118 -10.81 4.83 8.63
C ARG A 118 -10.71 3.36 9.05
N ALA A 119 -11.70 2.86 9.78
CA ALA A 119 -11.73 1.46 10.21
C ALA A 119 -11.72 0.51 8.99
N GLU A 120 -12.45 0.84 7.93
CA GLU A 120 -12.40 0.03 6.71
C GLU A 120 -11.07 0.12 5.98
N LEU A 121 -10.50 1.33 5.82
CA LEU A 121 -9.17 1.47 5.20
C LEU A 121 -8.11 0.68 5.96
N ARG A 122 -8.19 0.69 7.29
CA ARG A 122 -7.33 -0.13 8.15
C ARG A 122 -7.50 -1.62 7.85
N ARG A 123 -8.74 -2.14 7.77
CA ARG A 123 -9.00 -3.55 7.42
C ARG A 123 -8.44 -3.92 6.05
N VAL A 124 -8.63 -3.06 5.04
CA VAL A 124 -8.09 -3.28 3.70
C VAL A 124 -6.56 -3.33 3.73
N ALA A 125 -5.93 -2.41 4.46
CA ALA A 125 -4.49 -2.34 4.60
C ALA A 125 -3.92 -3.59 5.31
N GLU A 126 -4.53 -3.99 6.44
CA GLU A 126 -4.13 -5.20 7.17
C GLU A 126 -4.31 -6.48 6.34
N ALA A 127 -5.44 -6.63 5.66
CA ALA A 127 -5.69 -7.76 4.78
C ALA A 127 -4.66 -7.84 3.65
N ARG A 128 -4.28 -6.68 3.08
CA ARG A 128 -3.25 -6.61 2.04
C ARG A 128 -1.87 -6.94 2.57
N ALA A 129 -1.48 -6.43 3.73
CA ALA A 129 -0.20 -6.72 4.37
C ALA A 129 -0.07 -8.21 4.71
N ARG A 130 -1.08 -8.82 5.33
CA ARG A 130 -1.12 -10.27 5.62
C ARG A 130 -1.04 -11.12 4.34
N ALA A 131 -1.76 -10.72 3.29
CA ALA A 131 -1.71 -11.42 2.00
C ALA A 131 -0.34 -11.34 1.31
N LEU A 132 0.53 -10.41 1.72
CA LEU A 132 1.90 -10.26 1.22
C LEU A 132 2.93 -11.00 2.08
N GLY A 133 2.51 -11.68 3.15
CA GLY A 133 3.34 -12.58 3.95
C GLY A 133 3.87 -11.99 5.25
N LEU A 134 3.47 -10.76 5.61
CA LEU A 134 3.92 -10.13 6.85
C LEU A 134 3.32 -10.83 8.07
N ASP A 135 4.11 -10.94 9.13
CA ASP A 135 3.62 -11.35 10.44
C ASP A 135 2.74 -10.27 11.09
N GLU A 136 2.06 -10.62 12.18
CA GLU A 136 1.09 -9.73 12.81
C GLU A 136 1.72 -8.47 13.42
N GLU A 137 2.97 -8.54 13.89
CA GLU A 137 3.69 -7.37 14.43
C GLU A 137 4.05 -6.40 13.31
N GLN A 138 4.61 -6.91 12.22
CA GLN A 138 4.92 -6.14 11.01
C GLN A 138 3.67 -5.54 10.37
N VAL A 139 2.55 -6.27 10.35
CA VAL A 139 1.26 -5.76 9.86
C VAL A 139 0.82 -4.56 10.69
N GLN A 140 0.86 -4.67 12.02
CA GLN A 140 0.42 -3.58 12.90
C GLN A 140 1.30 -2.33 12.73
N LEU A 141 2.63 -2.51 12.68
CA LEU A 141 3.58 -1.42 12.47
C LEU A 141 3.39 -0.72 11.13
N LEU A 142 3.36 -1.48 10.03
CA LEU A 142 3.23 -0.93 8.69
C LEU A 142 1.88 -0.25 8.48
N VAL A 143 0.79 -0.89 8.90
CA VAL A 143 -0.55 -0.32 8.72
C VAL A 143 -0.74 0.91 9.60
N GLY A 144 -0.24 0.90 10.84
CA GLY A 144 -0.23 2.09 11.69
C GLY A 144 0.43 3.28 10.99
N ALA A 145 1.66 3.10 10.51
CA ALA A 145 2.41 4.15 9.83
C ALA A 145 1.74 4.64 8.54
N ILE A 146 1.08 3.76 7.79
CA ILE A 146 0.28 4.16 6.62
C ILE A 146 -0.92 5.02 7.04
N MET A 147 -1.68 4.60 8.05
CA MET A 147 -2.86 5.33 8.51
C MET A 147 -2.50 6.70 9.10
N ASP A 148 -1.37 6.80 9.80
CA ASP A 148 -0.86 8.08 10.30
C ASP A 148 -0.44 9.01 9.15
N GLY A 149 0.21 8.45 8.10
CA GLY A 149 0.55 9.20 6.89
C GLY A 149 -0.66 9.77 6.14
N LEU A 150 -1.82 9.10 6.21
CA LEU A 150 -3.07 9.63 5.64
C LEU A 150 -3.57 10.89 6.37
N GLN A 151 -3.31 11.02 7.67
CA GLN A 151 -3.73 12.19 8.44
C GLN A 151 -2.93 13.42 8.02
N GLN A 152 -1.62 13.27 7.79
CA GLN A 152 -0.73 14.36 7.42
C GLN A 152 -1.06 14.96 6.05
N HIS A 153 -1.56 14.15 5.11
CA HIS A 153 -1.99 14.63 3.78
C HIS A 153 -3.40 15.24 3.74
N GLY A 154 -4.18 15.13 4.82
CA GLY A 154 -5.52 15.74 4.93
C GLY A 154 -5.52 17.11 5.61
N GLU A 155 -4.38 17.54 6.15
CA GLU A 155 -4.20 18.82 6.86
C GLU A 155 -3.50 19.90 5.99
N GLU A 156 -3.11 19.58 4.76
CA GLU A 156 -2.54 20.50 3.74
C GLU A 156 -3.58 20.94 2.69
#